data_AF-A0AA37CKL2-F1
#
_entry.id   AF-A0AA37CKL2-F1
#
_cell.length_a   1.000
_cell.length_b   1.000
_cell.length_c   1.000
_cell.angle_alpha   90.00
_cell.angle_beta   90.00
_cell.angle_gamma   90.00
#
_symmetry.space_group_name_H-M   'P 1'
#
loop_
_entity.id
_entity.type
_entity.pdbx_description
1 polymer ?
#
loop_
_entity_poly.entity_id
_entity_poly.type
_entity_poly.pdbx_seq_one_letter_code
_entity_poly.pdbx_strand_id
1 'polypeptide(L)'
;MSTNEVVLETLTETIQRQERFIAQLQADLEQARQASVDTMLGQLRLREAVLLYVGQDADNFAQQIAENFGSGVARAVSNSLFVLDNAPVPTEAREALRAATNHGMNRW
;
A
#
# COMPACT_ATOMS: atom_id res chain seq x y z
N MET A 1 7.69 -44.09 25.71
CA MET A 1 8.03 -42.69 25.44
C MET A 1 8.18 -41.99 26.76
N SER A 2 9.24 -41.22 26.94
CA SER A 2 9.41 -40.43 28.16
C SER A 2 8.49 -39.21 28.12
N THR A 3 8.05 -38.71 29.27
CA THR A 3 7.22 -37.50 29.37
C THR A 3 7.81 -36.31 28.60
N ASN A 4 9.14 -36.24 28.49
CA ASN A 4 9.83 -35.22 27.69
C ASN A 4 9.61 -35.35 26.17
N GLU A 5 9.52 -36.56 25.62
CA GLU A 5 9.23 -36.76 24.18
C GLU A 5 7.82 -36.28 23.82
N VAL A 6 6.84 -36.62 24.67
CA VAL A 6 5.44 -36.22 24.47
C VAL A 6 5.27 -34.70 24.57
N VAL A 7 5.97 -34.07 25.53
CA VAL A 7 5.96 -32.60 25.67
C VAL A 7 6.62 -31.92 24.46
N LEU A 8 7.74 -32.45 23.96
CA LEU A 8 8.43 -31.90 22.80
C LEU A 8 7.58 -31.99 21.52
N GLU A 9 6.92 -33.14 21.31
CA GLU A 9 6.01 -33.36 20.18
C GLU A 9 4.82 -32.41 20.24
N THR A 10 4.18 -32.29 21.41
CA THR A 10 3.03 -31.39 21.62
C THR A 10 3.40 -29.93 21.39
N LEU A 11 4.56 -29.49 21.87
CA LEU A 11 5.06 -28.13 21.65
C LEU A 11 5.35 -27.88 20.16
N THR A 12 5.94 -28.85 19.48
CA THR A 12 6.24 -28.77 18.03
C THR A 12 4.96 -28.65 17.21
N GLU A 13 3.95 -29.48 17.50
CA GLU A 13 2.64 -29.39 16.84
C GLU A 13 1.95 -28.04 17.11
N THR A 14 2.06 -27.52 18.33
CA THR A 14 1.49 -26.24 18.71
C THR A 14 2.15 -25.10 17.95
N ILE A 15 3.49 -25.09 17.86
CA ILE A 15 4.25 -24.10 17.09
C ILE A 15 3.83 -24.15 15.62
N GLN A 16 3.80 -25.33 15.00
CA GLN A 16 3.40 -25.46 13.59
C GLN A 16 1.95 -25.03 13.34
N ARG A 17 1.05 -25.23 14.32
CA ARG A 17 -0.32 -24.75 14.22
C ARG A 17 -0.39 -23.23 14.33
N GLN A 18 0.38 -22.65 15.26
CA GLN A 18 0.46 -21.20 15.44
C GLN A 18 1.08 -20.52 14.22
N GLU A 19 2.15 -21.07 13.64
CA GLU A 19 2.76 -20.56 12.41
C GLU A 19 1.78 -20.54 11.24
N ARG A 20 1.02 -21.64 11.04
CA ARG A 20 -0.04 -21.70 10.02
C ARG A 20 -1.13 -20.67 10.27
N PHE A 21 -1.53 -20.47 11.53
CA PHE A 21 -2.56 -19.50 11.88
C PHE A 21 -2.08 -18.05 11.68
N ILE A 22 -0.83 -17.75 12.04
CA ILE A 22 -0.20 -16.45 11.79
C ILE A 22 -0.14 -16.17 10.28
N ALA A 23 0.29 -17.15 9.48
CA ALA A 23 0.34 -17.02 8.03
C ALA A 23 -1.05 -16.73 7.43
N GLN A 24 -2.09 -17.42 7.92
CA GLN A 24 -3.47 -17.16 7.49
C GLN A 24 -3.93 -15.75 7.85
N LEU A 25 -3.73 -15.32 9.10
CA LEU A 25 -4.11 -13.97 9.53
C LEU A 25 -3.38 -12.87 8.76
N GLN A 26 -2.12 -13.10 8.42
CA GLN A 26 -1.35 -12.18 7.57
C GLN A 26 -1.96 -12.06 6.17
N ALA A 27 -2.33 -13.18 5.56
CA ALA A 27 -2.99 -13.20 4.25
C ALA A 27 -4.36 -12.50 4.28
N ASP A 28 -5.18 -12.78 5.29
CA ASP A 28 -6.50 -12.16 5.46
C ASP A 28 -6.38 -10.64 5.64
N LEU A 29 -5.38 -10.19 6.40
CA LEU A 29 -5.10 -8.78 6.64
C LEU A 29 -4.60 -8.07 5.36
N GLU A 30 -3.75 -8.72 4.57
CA GLU A 30 -3.31 -8.20 3.27
C GLU A 30 -4.50 -8.04 2.31
N GLN A 31 -5.34 -9.08 2.21
CA GLN A 31 -6.54 -9.06 1.37
C GLN A 31 -7.53 -7.98 1.80
N ALA A 32 -7.78 -7.83 3.10
CA ALA A 32 -8.69 -6.83 3.63
C ALA A 32 -8.18 -5.40 3.37
N ARG A 33 -6.86 -5.17 3.51
CA ARG A 33 -6.24 -3.88 3.18
C ARG A 33 -6.40 -3.55 1.71
N GLN A 34 -6.10 -4.51 0.83
CA GLN A 34 -6.25 -4.31 -0.61
C GLN A 34 -7.68 -3.96 -1.00
N ALA A 35 -8.66 -4.75 -0.53
CA ALA A 35 -10.08 -4.52 -0.84
C ALA A 35 -10.58 -3.14 -0.35
N SER A 36 -10.11 -2.70 0.82
CA SER A 36 -10.44 -1.39 1.38
C SER A 36 -9.89 -0.25 0.50
N VAL A 37 -8.63 -0.35 0.09
CA VAL A 37 -7.99 0.65 -0.80
C VAL A 37 -8.67 0.69 -2.15
N ASP A 38 -8.92 -0.47 -2.77
CA ASP A 38 -9.61 -0.55 -4.06
C ASP A 38 -11.00 0.09 -4.01
N THR A 39 -11.75 -0.18 -2.94
CA THR A 39 -13.07 0.42 -2.74
C THR A 39 -12.97 1.94 -2.61
N MET A 40 -12.06 2.44 -1.79
CA MET A 40 -11.90 3.87 -1.55
C MET A 40 -11.46 4.62 -2.83
N LEU A 41 -10.46 4.10 -3.55
CA LEU A 41 -9.98 4.69 -4.80
C LEU A 41 -11.04 4.62 -5.90
N GLY A 42 -11.81 3.52 -5.96
CA GLY A 42 -12.95 3.40 -6.87
C GLY A 42 -14.02 4.46 -6.60
N GLN A 43 -14.38 4.69 -5.34
CA GLN A 43 -15.37 5.72 -4.98
C GLN A 43 -14.90 7.14 -5.31
N LEU A 44 -13.60 7.44 -5.13
CA LEU A 44 -13.04 8.73 -5.53
C LEU A 44 -13.15 8.95 -7.05
N ARG A 45 -12.77 7.93 -7.83
CA ARG A 45 -12.84 7.98 -9.30
C ARG A 45 -14.26 8.19 -9.83
N LEU A 46 -15.25 7.55 -9.23
CA LEU A 46 -16.66 7.73 -9.59
C LEU A 46 -17.16 9.16 -9.36
N ARG A 47 -16.46 9.94 -8.52
CA ARG A 47 -16.76 11.35 -8.23
C ARG A 47 -15.78 12.31 -8.89
N GLU A 48 -15.09 11.85 -9.94
CA GLU A 48 -14.10 12.63 -10.70
C GLU A 48 -12.92 13.12 -9.84
N ALA A 49 -12.72 12.55 -8.65
CA ALA A 49 -11.59 12.84 -7.79
C ALA A 49 -10.43 11.91 -8.11
N VAL A 50 -9.24 12.49 -8.29
CA VAL A 50 -8.01 11.77 -8.63
C VAL A 50 -6.90 12.10 -7.64
N LEU A 51 -6.02 11.13 -7.40
CA LEU A 51 -4.82 11.35 -6.60
C LEU A 51 -3.74 11.93 -7.51
N LEU A 52 -3.21 13.10 -7.16
CA LEU A 52 -2.09 13.73 -7.86
C LEU A 52 -0.82 13.62 -7.00
N TYR A 53 0.19 12.94 -7.53
CA TYR A 53 1.54 12.96 -6.97
C TYR A 53 2.31 14.17 -7.50
N VAL A 54 2.65 15.08 -6.59
CA VAL A 54 3.36 16.33 -6.89
C VAL A 54 4.86 16.28 -6.58
N GLY A 55 5.34 15.15 -6.04
CA GLY A 55 6.77 14.92 -5.77
C GLY A 55 7.59 14.73 -7.05
N GLN A 56 8.87 14.38 -6.87
CA GLN A 56 9.83 14.23 -7.97
C GLN A 56 10.12 12.78 -8.34
N ASP A 57 9.80 11.82 -7.47
CA ASP A 57 10.19 10.41 -7.63
C ASP A 57 8.99 9.48 -7.38
N ALA A 58 8.17 9.35 -8.43
CA ALA A 58 6.95 8.54 -8.38
C ALA A 58 7.26 7.04 -8.31
N ASP A 59 8.39 6.59 -8.86
CA ASP A 59 8.79 5.19 -8.86
C ASP A 59 9.19 4.75 -7.45
N ASN A 60 9.99 5.57 -6.75
CA ASN A 60 10.33 5.34 -5.35
C ASN A 60 9.08 5.42 -4.45
N PHE A 61 8.13 6.32 -4.74
CA PHE A 61 6.86 6.34 -4.02
C PHE A 61 6.10 5.02 -4.17
N ALA A 62 5.96 4.48 -5.39
CA ALA A 62 5.30 3.20 -5.61
C ALA A 62 6.02 2.05 -4.90
N GLN A 63 7.36 2.06 -4.90
CA GLN A 63 8.17 1.08 -4.17
C GLN A 63 7.95 1.15 -2.66
N GLN A 64 7.96 2.34 -2.07
CA GLN A 64 7.69 2.54 -0.64
C GLN A 64 6.29 2.06 -0.24
N ILE A 65 5.29 2.26 -1.10
CA ILE A 65 3.94 1.74 -0.84
C ILE A 65 3.95 0.20 -0.90
N ALA A 66 4.66 -0.40 -1.85
CA ALA A 66 4.76 -1.85 -1.95
C ALA A 66 5.45 -2.48 -0.73
N GLU A 67 6.52 -1.87 -0.24
CA GLU A 67 7.27 -2.33 0.94
C GLU A 67 6.44 -2.22 2.23
N ASN A 68 5.66 -1.14 2.38
CA ASN A 68 4.90 -0.90 3.61
C ASN A 68 3.51 -1.55 3.64
N PHE A 69 2.86 -1.68 2.47
CA PHE A 69 1.44 -2.05 2.38
C PHE A 69 1.18 -3.24 1.46
N GLY A 70 2.21 -3.79 0.80
CA GLY A 70 2.09 -4.90 -0.13
C GLY A 70 1.90 -4.47 -1.58
N SER A 71 2.28 -5.38 -2.48
CA SER A 71 2.29 -5.12 -3.93
C SER A 71 0.89 -4.88 -4.51
N GLY A 72 -0.15 -5.49 -3.94
CA GLY A 72 -1.54 -5.28 -4.34
C GLY A 72 -2.01 -3.85 -4.11
N VAL A 73 -1.71 -3.30 -2.93
CA VAL A 73 -2.04 -1.91 -2.57
C VAL A 73 -1.25 -0.93 -3.44
N ALA A 74 0.05 -1.17 -3.63
CA ALA A 74 0.88 -0.34 -4.49
C ALA A 74 0.32 -0.26 -5.92
N ARG A 75 -0.07 -1.41 -6.49
CA ARG A 75 -0.69 -1.46 -7.81
C ARG A 75 -2.00 -0.68 -7.88
N ALA A 76 -2.87 -0.82 -6.88
CA ALA A 76 -4.13 -0.09 -6.82
C ALA A 76 -3.94 1.42 -6.76
N VAL A 77 -3.00 1.87 -5.93
CA VAL A 77 -2.62 3.28 -5.78
C VAL A 77 -2.00 3.80 -7.08
N SER A 78 -0.99 3.13 -7.63
CA SER A 78 -0.32 3.54 -8.88
C SER A 78 -1.28 3.64 -10.05
N ASN A 79 -2.21 2.69 -10.18
CA ASN A 79 -3.24 2.76 -11.23
C ASN A 79 -4.13 3.99 -11.10
N SER A 80 -4.33 4.49 -9.88
CA SER A 80 -5.18 5.63 -9.56
C SER A 80 -4.42 6.95 -9.39
N LEU A 81 -3.10 6.91 -9.50
CA LEU A 81 -2.20 8.03 -9.27
C LEU A 81 -1.87 8.73 -10.59
N PHE A 82 -2.08 10.03 -10.62
CA PHE A 82 -1.57 10.89 -11.67
C PHE A 82 -0.24 11.46 -11.19
N VAL A 83 0.80 11.32 -11.99
CA VAL A 83 2.12 11.88 -11.70
C VAL A 83 2.22 13.22 -12.39
N LEU A 84 2.41 14.29 -11.62
CA LEU A 84 2.47 15.65 -12.13
C LEU A 84 3.58 15.81 -13.19
N ASP A 85 4.70 15.08 -13.05
CA ASP A 85 5.78 15.12 -14.04
C ASP A 85 5.43 14.53 -15.40
N ASN A 86 4.44 13.63 -15.45
CA ASN A 86 3.97 13.02 -16.69
C ASN A 86 2.77 13.79 -17.28
N ALA A 87 2.30 14.83 -16.61
CA ALA A 87 1.18 15.63 -17.09
C ALA A 87 1.60 16.44 -18.33
N PRO A 88 0.75 16.53 -19.38
CA PRO A 88 1.02 17.29 -20.60
C PRO A 88 0.80 18.80 -20.37
N VAL A 89 1.45 19.34 -19.35
CA VAL A 89 1.41 20.76 -18.98
C VAL A 89 2.81 21.37 -19.10
N PRO A 90 2.91 22.67 -19.44
CA PRO A 90 4.19 23.37 -19.47
C PRO A 90 4.91 23.29 -18.13
N THR A 91 6.25 23.27 -18.15
CA THR A 91 7.09 23.22 -16.95
C THR A 91 6.74 24.32 -15.96
N GLU A 92 6.47 25.54 -16.44
CA GLU A 92 6.08 26.67 -15.58
C GLU A 92 4.79 26.38 -14.77
N ALA A 93 3.77 25.81 -15.42
CA ALA A 93 2.52 25.43 -14.74
C ALA A 93 2.75 24.29 -13.73
N ARG A 94 3.67 23.37 -14.05
CA ARG A 94 4.05 22.27 -13.17
C ARG A 94 4.71 22.77 -11.89
N GLU A 95 5.68 23.66 -12.02
CA GLU A 95 6.38 24.26 -10.89
C GLU A 95 5.45 25.17 -10.07
N ALA A 96 4.53 25.88 -10.73
CA ALA A 96 3.49 26.64 -10.03
C ALA A 96 2.58 25.74 -9.18
N LEU A 97 2.17 24.57 -9.71
CA LEU A 97 1.37 23.58 -8.96
C LEU A 97 2.16 22.98 -7.79
N ARG A 98 3.44 22.67 -7.98
CA ARG A 98 4.33 22.22 -6.89
C ARG A 98 4.46 23.26 -5.80
N ALA A 99 4.71 24.52 -6.16
CA ALA A 99 4.84 25.62 -5.22
C ALA A 99 3.52 25.85 -4.46
N ALA A 100 2.38 25.88 -5.16
CA ALA A 100 1.06 26.08 -4.56
C ALA A 100 0.71 24.98 -3.55
N THR A 101 1.09 23.73 -3.85
CA THR A 101 0.89 22.58 -2.96
C THR A 101 2.01 22.41 -1.93
N ASN A 102 3.05 23.26 -1.94
CA ASN A 102 4.27 23.12 -1.14
C ASN A 102 4.85 21.70 -1.24
N HIS A 103 4.98 21.19 -2.47
CA HIS A 103 5.40 19.83 -2.76
C HIS A 103 4.56 18.75 -2.04
N GLY A 104 3.28 19.06 -1.76
CA GLY A 104 2.34 18.20 -1.05
C GLY A 104 2.25 18.44 0.47
N MET A 105 2.99 19.43 1.02
CA MET A 105 2.95 19.75 2.45
C MET A 105 1.81 20.71 2.84
N ASN A 106 1.29 21.51 1.92
CA ASN A 106 0.16 22.41 2.21
C ASN A 106 -1.15 21.78 1.74
N ARG A 107 -2.11 21.65 2.67
CA ARG A 107 -3.50 21.27 2.39
C ARG A 107 -4.37 22.52 2.59
N TRP A 108 -5.08 22.92 1.55
CA TRP A 108 -5.97 24.08 1.55
C TRP A 108 -7.41 23.57 1.62
#